data_AF-A0A3L6QX86-F1
#
_entry.id   AF-A0A3L6QX86-F1
#
_cell.length_a   1.000
_cell.length_b   1.000
_cell.length_c   1.000
_cell.angle_alpha   90.00
_cell.angle_beta   90.00
_cell.angle_gamma   90.00
#
_symmetry.space_group_name_H-M   'P 1'
#
loop_
_entity.id
_entity.type
_entity.pdbx_description
1 polymer ?
#
loop_
_entity_poly.entity_id
_entity_poly.type
_entity_poly.pdbx_seq_one_letter_code
_entity_poly.pdbx_strand_id
1 'polypeptide(L)'
;MEEAGRERDRTVAVEVEDTSAATKDAAAVSTKPAKRYPLALWIAILGLIMLVGVYIFSLSLKQNGMLFGLMQANMIEKEREKPCHDPRIPDAEIPYVHYPTPNTYDRLVTDSRVPRFVREECVCTGVRFFAILSMQRSGSGWVETLLNSHPNISSNGEIFSVKERRSNITAITKTLDKLYNLDWYSSAAKNECTAAVGLKWMLNQGLMKNHQEMVKYFNRRGVSAIFLLRRNLLQRYVSILANAHDSAMKQLNGTHKAHVHSKDEAEILAQYKPTIDRKMLITELKRSDKLASDALVNFKNTRHIVLYYEDVVRNRTKLMDVLDFLRMPKRKLSSRHVKIHTKQLYDHIDNWADVNNALMGTRFESFLNGSSRRRS
;
A
#
# COMPACT_ATOMS: atom_id res chain seq x y z
N MET A 1 -54.75 38.69 67.14
CA MET A 1 -56.10 38.92 67.66
C MET A 1 -56.95 39.27 66.47
N GLU A 2 -57.99 38.56 66.09
CA GLU A 2 -58.76 37.45 66.69
C GLU A 2 -59.38 36.71 65.50
N GLU A 3 -59.27 35.37 65.43
CA GLU A 3 -60.37 34.41 65.70
C GLU A 3 -61.65 34.68 64.87
N ALA A 4 -62.31 33.74 64.20
CA ALA A 4 -62.36 32.28 64.24
C ALA A 4 -62.77 31.76 62.82
N GLY A 5 -62.35 30.58 62.35
CA GLY A 5 -63.09 29.30 62.46
C GLY A 5 -64.37 29.27 61.60
N ARG A 6 -64.74 28.29 60.76
CA ARG A 6 -64.32 26.90 60.53
C ARG A 6 -65.20 26.31 59.38
N GLU A 7 -64.64 25.38 58.60
CA GLU A 7 -65.23 24.23 57.84
C GLU A 7 -66.39 24.38 56.82
N ARG A 8 -66.17 23.93 55.55
CA ARG A 8 -66.69 22.71 54.85
C ARG A 8 -68.23 22.68 54.70
N ASP A 9 -68.83 22.42 53.53
CA ASP A 9 -68.78 21.22 52.69
C ASP A 9 -69.51 21.55 51.35
N ARG A 10 -68.97 21.20 50.17
CA ARG A 10 -69.40 20.12 49.24
C ARG A 10 -70.71 20.28 48.43
N THR A 11 -70.49 20.28 47.12
CA THR A 11 -71.17 19.52 46.02
C THR A 11 -72.53 19.92 45.44
N VAL A 12 -72.52 19.95 44.08
CA VAL A 12 -73.58 19.55 43.10
C VAL A 12 -74.70 20.58 42.91
N ALA A 13 -75.24 20.89 41.73
CA ALA A 13 -74.94 20.81 40.29
C ALA A 13 -76.16 21.48 39.60
N VAL A 14 -76.05 21.88 38.31
CA VAL A 14 -77.17 21.95 37.32
C VAL A 14 -78.20 23.09 37.60
N GLU A 15 -78.67 23.96 36.71
CA GLU A 15 -78.59 24.20 35.26
C GLU A 15 -79.43 25.48 34.98
N VAL A 16 -79.42 25.95 33.73
CA VAL A 16 -80.57 26.55 32.99
C VAL A 16 -80.77 28.08 32.98
N GLU A 17 -80.67 28.58 31.73
CA GLU A 17 -81.43 29.64 31.02
C GLU A 17 -81.33 31.12 31.46
N ASP A 18 -80.76 31.99 30.61
CA ASP A 18 -81.27 32.61 29.36
C ASP A 18 -82.08 33.89 29.63
N THR A 19 -81.77 34.97 28.90
CA THR A 19 -82.76 35.97 28.50
C THR A 19 -82.23 36.95 27.45
N SER A 20 -82.78 36.78 26.24
CA SER A 20 -83.30 37.84 25.34
C SER A 20 -82.30 38.82 24.68
N ALA A 21 -82.46 39.26 23.42
CA ALA A 21 -83.70 39.41 22.64
C ALA A 21 -83.46 39.45 21.11
N ALA A 22 -84.46 38.96 20.36
CA ALA A 22 -85.07 39.46 19.10
C ALA A 22 -84.18 40.20 18.05
N THR A 23 -84.29 39.99 16.73
CA THR A 23 -85.48 39.77 15.88
C THR A 23 -85.06 39.32 14.45
N LYS A 24 -86.00 38.70 13.73
CA LYS A 24 -86.02 38.23 12.31
C LYS A 24 -85.71 39.36 11.29
N ASP A 25 -85.25 39.18 10.05
CA ASP A 25 -85.85 38.42 8.93
C ASP A 25 -84.93 38.19 7.69
N ALA A 26 -85.26 37.12 6.94
CA ALA A 26 -85.03 36.73 5.53
C ALA A 26 -83.93 37.33 4.60
N ALA A 27 -83.06 36.42 4.16
CA ALA A 27 -82.66 36.10 2.77
C ALA A 27 -82.09 37.18 1.82
N ALA A 28 -80.80 37.03 1.49
CA ALA A 28 -80.28 37.15 0.11
C ALA A 28 -78.89 36.49 -0.01
N VAL A 29 -78.83 35.38 -0.75
CA VAL A 29 -77.57 34.81 -1.26
C VAL A 29 -77.03 35.74 -2.35
N SER A 30 -75.81 36.25 -2.17
CA SER A 30 -75.01 36.83 -3.26
C SER A 30 -73.55 36.39 -3.10
N THR A 31 -73.03 35.80 -4.17
CA THR A 31 -71.80 35.04 -4.30
C THR A 31 -70.59 35.92 -4.59
N LYS A 32 -69.46 35.77 -3.84
CA LYS A 32 -68.08 36.01 -4.32
C LYS A 32 -67.05 35.11 -3.59
N PRO A 33 -65.93 34.73 -4.23
CA PRO A 33 -65.23 33.48 -3.96
C PRO A 33 -64.11 33.60 -2.92
N ALA A 34 -64.02 32.63 -2.00
CA ALA A 34 -62.87 32.48 -1.11
C ALA A 34 -61.71 31.81 -1.87
N LYS A 35 -60.59 32.54 -2.04
CA LYS A 35 -59.31 32.01 -2.57
C LYS A 35 -58.82 30.85 -1.70
N ARG A 36 -58.97 29.61 -2.17
CA ARG A 36 -58.31 28.41 -1.63
C ARG A 36 -56.87 28.30 -2.13
N TYR A 37 -56.00 29.23 -1.73
CA TYR A 37 -54.58 29.19 -2.10
C TYR A 37 -53.52 29.42 -1.00
N PRO A 38 -53.80 29.38 0.33
CA PRO A 38 -52.71 29.52 1.29
C PRO A 38 -51.93 28.21 1.49
N LEU A 39 -52.58 27.08 1.79
CA LEU A 39 -51.88 25.88 2.29
C LEU A 39 -51.01 25.15 1.26
N ALA A 40 -51.51 24.95 0.03
CA ALA A 40 -50.75 24.24 -1.00
C ALA A 40 -49.48 25.00 -1.43
N LEU A 41 -49.55 26.34 -1.45
CA LEU A 41 -48.42 27.20 -1.75
C LEU A 41 -47.37 27.14 -0.64
N TRP A 42 -47.79 27.14 0.63
CA TRP A 42 -46.88 26.97 1.77
C TRP A 42 -46.17 25.61 1.77
N ILE A 43 -46.89 24.54 1.44
CA ILE A 43 -46.29 23.19 1.32
C ILE A 43 -45.29 23.15 0.17
N ALA A 44 -45.59 23.78 -0.98
CA ALA A 44 -44.67 23.86 -2.10
C ALA A 44 -43.40 24.65 -1.77
N ILE A 45 -43.53 25.77 -1.04
CA ILE A 45 -42.40 26.59 -0.59
C ILE A 45 -41.52 25.81 0.40
N LEU A 46 -42.12 25.11 1.37
CA LEU A 46 -41.37 24.26 2.31
C LEU A 46 -40.65 23.11 1.60
N GLY A 47 -41.28 22.50 0.60
CA GLY A 47 -40.66 21.49 -0.25
C GLY A 47 -39.45 22.04 -1.00
N LEU A 48 -39.54 23.25 -1.56
CA LEU A 48 -38.44 23.91 -2.25
C LEU A 48 -37.28 24.25 -1.30
N ILE A 49 -37.58 24.73 -0.09
CA ILE A 49 -36.57 25.05 0.93
C ILE A 49 -35.82 23.78 1.36
N MET A 50 -36.52 22.66 1.55
CA MET A 50 -35.88 21.37 1.84
C MET A 50 -34.99 20.90 0.71
N LEU A 51 -35.42 21.05 -0.54
CA LEU A 51 -34.67 20.62 -1.72
C LEU A 51 -33.41 21.46 -1.94
N VAL A 52 -33.52 22.78 -1.73
CA VAL A 52 -32.37 23.71 -1.75
C VAL A 52 -31.44 23.45 -0.58
N GLY A 53 -31.97 23.17 0.61
CA GLY A 53 -31.19 22.81 1.80
C GLY A 53 -30.38 21.52 1.58
N VAL A 54 -30.99 20.48 1.02
CA VAL A 54 -30.30 19.24 0.64
C VAL A 54 -29.27 19.49 -0.45
N TYR A 55 -29.56 20.35 -1.44
CA TYR A 55 -28.62 20.69 -2.51
C TYR A 55 -27.40 21.46 -1.97
N ILE A 56 -27.60 22.49 -1.14
CA ILE A 56 -26.52 23.24 -0.48
C ILE A 56 -25.73 22.32 0.45
N PHE A 57 -26.39 21.45 1.21
CA PHE A 57 -25.73 20.45 2.05
C PHE A 57 -24.90 19.47 1.21
N SER A 58 -25.42 19.00 0.08
CA SER A 58 -24.70 18.11 -0.84
C SER A 58 -23.48 18.80 -1.49
N LEU A 59 -23.61 20.08 -1.85
CA LEU A 59 -22.52 20.89 -2.36
C LEU A 59 -21.47 21.16 -1.28
N SER A 60 -21.88 21.41 -0.04
CA SER A 60 -20.97 21.58 1.08
C SER A 60 -20.22 20.29 1.43
N LEU A 61 -20.84 19.11 1.29
CA LEU A 61 -20.14 17.82 1.38
C LEU A 61 -19.19 17.56 0.21
N LYS A 62 -19.46 18.16 -0.96
CA LYS A 62 -18.65 18.00 -2.18
C LYS A 62 -17.49 19.00 -2.25
N GLN A 63 -17.65 20.19 -1.66
CA GLN A 63 -16.64 21.25 -1.58
C GLN A 63 -15.79 21.19 -0.32
N ASN A 64 -16.38 20.85 0.84
CA ASN A 64 -15.63 20.59 2.05
C ASN A 64 -15.46 19.08 2.21
N GLY A 65 -14.20 18.63 2.17
CA GLY A 65 -13.76 17.32 2.62
C GLY A 65 -13.98 17.10 4.12
N MET A 66 -15.15 17.44 4.67
CA MET A 66 -15.51 17.36 6.08
C MET A 66 -15.77 15.91 6.51
N LEU A 67 -16.27 15.05 5.60
CA LEU A 67 -16.31 13.59 5.85
C LEU A 67 -14.89 13.00 5.88
N PHE A 68 -14.01 13.50 5.02
CA PHE A 68 -12.60 13.13 5.02
C PHE A 68 -11.89 13.67 6.27
N GLY A 69 -12.20 14.90 6.70
CA GLY A 69 -11.69 15.54 7.91
C GLY A 69 -12.20 14.89 9.19
N LEU A 70 -13.45 14.42 9.23
CA LEU A 70 -14.01 13.67 10.37
C LEU A 70 -13.43 12.25 10.43
N MET A 71 -13.25 11.57 9.29
CA MET A 71 -12.53 10.29 9.25
C MET A 71 -11.05 10.45 9.61
N GLN A 72 -10.43 11.56 9.21
CA GLN A 72 -9.04 11.87 9.54
C GLN A 72 -8.89 12.28 11.01
N ALA A 73 -9.83 13.05 11.56
CA ALA A 73 -9.88 13.39 12.98
C ALA A 73 -10.14 12.16 13.85
N ASN A 74 -11.07 11.27 13.47
CA ASN A 74 -11.31 10.01 14.19
C ASN A 74 -10.10 9.05 14.07
N MET A 75 -9.34 9.09 12.97
CA MET A 75 -8.06 8.37 12.87
C MET A 75 -6.99 9.00 13.78
N ILE A 76 -6.91 10.33 13.86
CA ILE A 76 -5.96 11.07 14.71
C ILE A 76 -6.30 10.93 16.20
N GLU A 77 -7.59 10.88 16.55
CA GLU A 77 -8.07 10.73 17.93
C GLU A 77 -7.84 9.29 18.43
N LYS A 78 -8.04 8.29 17.57
CA LYS A 78 -7.63 6.89 17.84
C LYS A 78 -6.10 6.72 17.90
N GLU A 79 -5.33 7.64 17.32
CA GLU A 79 -3.87 7.69 17.49
C GLU A 79 -3.41 8.37 18.78
N ARG A 80 -4.29 9.09 19.49
CA ARG A 80 -3.92 9.85 20.71
C ARG A 80 -4.06 9.04 22.00
N GLU A 81 -4.84 7.96 21.99
CA GLU A 81 -4.78 6.92 23.04
C GLU A 81 -3.69 5.89 22.69
N LYS A 82 -2.41 6.28 22.69
CA LYS A 82 -1.29 5.35 22.42
C LYS A 82 -0.60 4.98 23.75
N PRO A 83 -0.67 3.70 24.19
CA PRO A 83 0.11 3.19 25.33
C PRO A 83 1.63 3.26 25.12
N CYS A 84 2.07 3.49 23.88
CA CYS A 84 3.46 3.35 23.45
C CYS A 84 4.00 4.69 22.92
N HIS A 85 4.34 5.61 23.81
CA HIS A 85 5.09 6.81 23.45
C HIS A 85 6.58 6.60 23.76
N ASP A 86 7.43 6.60 22.72
CA ASP A 86 8.88 6.64 22.89
C ASP A 86 9.40 8.08 22.64
N PRO A 87 9.81 8.82 23.69
CA PRO A 87 10.28 10.20 23.56
C PRO A 87 11.60 10.33 22.79
N ARG A 88 12.28 9.23 22.48
CA ARG A 88 13.53 9.23 21.69
C ARG A 88 13.28 9.28 20.18
N ILE A 89 12.04 9.09 19.74
CA ILE A 89 11.69 9.16 18.31
C ILE A 89 11.47 10.62 17.92
N PRO A 90 12.25 11.18 16.97
CA PRO A 90 12.04 12.55 16.51
C PRO A 90 10.67 12.72 15.84
N ASP A 91 10.06 13.90 15.97
CA ASP A 91 8.74 14.21 15.39
C ASP A 91 8.65 13.90 13.89
N ALA A 92 9.73 14.17 13.15
CA ALA A 92 9.82 13.89 11.71
C ALA A 92 9.75 12.39 11.36
N GLU A 93 10.01 11.50 12.31
CA GLU A 93 9.98 10.04 12.12
C GLU A 93 8.65 9.42 12.58
N ILE A 94 7.84 10.14 13.39
CA ILE A 94 6.54 9.65 13.90
C ILE A 94 5.62 9.12 12.79
N PRO A 95 5.46 9.78 11.63
CA PRO A 95 4.57 9.29 10.57
C PRO A 95 4.98 7.96 9.94
N TYR A 96 6.21 7.49 10.19
CA TYR A 96 6.78 6.27 9.63
C TYR A 96 6.87 5.13 10.66
N VAL A 97 6.47 5.38 11.92
CA VAL A 97 6.47 4.40 13.00
C VAL A 97 5.04 4.04 13.36
N HIS A 98 4.72 2.76 13.25
CA HIS A 98 3.38 2.24 13.46
C HIS A 98 3.37 1.23 14.60
N TYR A 99 2.22 1.10 15.27
CA TYR A 99 1.99 0.09 16.29
C TYR A 99 0.80 -0.76 15.85
N PRO A 100 1.01 -1.75 14.96
CA PRO A 100 -0.05 -2.59 14.42
C PRO A 100 -0.79 -3.37 15.52
N THR A 101 -2.10 -3.54 15.33
CA THR A 101 -2.94 -4.39 16.18
C THR A 101 -3.56 -5.48 15.31
N PRO A 102 -2.86 -6.62 15.11
CA PRO A 102 -3.33 -7.73 14.28
C PRO A 102 -4.67 -8.27 14.76
N ASN A 103 -5.59 -8.57 13.85
CA ASN A 103 -6.91 -9.13 14.20
C ASN A 103 -6.82 -10.58 14.68
N THR A 104 -5.73 -11.27 14.33
CA THR A 104 -5.51 -12.68 14.71
C THR A 104 -5.16 -12.88 16.18
N TYR A 105 -5.11 -11.80 16.98
CA TYR A 105 -4.90 -11.78 18.43
C TYR A 105 -6.12 -12.27 19.24
N ASP A 106 -7.34 -11.94 18.83
CA ASP A 106 -8.55 -12.18 19.65
C ASP A 106 -9.06 -13.64 19.64
N ARG A 107 -8.29 -14.59 19.10
CA ARG A 107 -8.58 -16.02 19.23
C ARG A 107 -7.42 -16.76 19.88
N LEU A 108 -7.23 -16.47 21.16
CA LEU A 108 -6.79 -17.47 22.14
C LEU A 108 -7.86 -18.56 22.26
N VAL A 109 -7.92 -19.49 21.31
CA VAL A 109 -8.60 -20.78 21.50
C VAL A 109 -7.77 -21.87 20.82
N THR A 110 -6.97 -22.54 21.66
CA THR A 110 -6.57 -23.95 21.56
C THR A 110 -6.26 -24.50 20.15
N ASP A 111 -5.04 -24.30 19.65
CA ASP A 111 -4.42 -25.30 18.77
C ASP A 111 -2.89 -25.27 18.89
N SER A 112 -2.34 -26.34 19.42
CA SER A 112 -0.93 -26.48 19.83
C SER A 112 0.02 -26.89 18.71
N ARG A 113 -0.25 -26.55 17.44
CA ARG A 113 0.59 -27.02 16.31
C ARG A 113 1.26 -25.99 15.42
N VAL A 114 1.17 -24.69 15.71
CA VAL A 114 2.07 -23.67 15.13
C VAL A 114 2.22 -22.50 16.12
N PRO A 115 3.44 -22.12 16.56
CA PRO A 115 3.61 -20.97 17.45
C PRO A 115 3.29 -19.68 16.68
N ARG A 116 2.15 -19.07 17.03
CA ARG A 116 1.70 -17.77 16.55
C ARG A 116 2.03 -16.77 17.65
N PHE A 117 2.90 -15.82 17.37
CA PHE A 117 3.31 -14.84 18.37
C PHE A 117 3.46 -13.49 17.68
N VAL A 118 2.46 -12.63 17.82
CA VAL A 118 2.85 -11.29 18.25
C VAL A 118 2.74 -11.38 19.77
N ARG A 119 3.90 -11.37 20.40
CA ARG A 119 4.02 -11.54 21.84
C ARG A 119 3.48 -10.28 22.50
N GLU A 120 2.83 -10.36 23.66
CA GLU A 120 2.42 -9.16 24.41
C GLU A 120 3.61 -8.20 24.64
N GLU A 121 4.83 -8.75 24.77
CA GLU A 121 6.08 -7.97 24.86
C GLU A 121 6.38 -7.12 23.61
N CYS A 122 5.79 -7.42 22.45
CA CYS A 122 6.00 -6.69 21.20
C CYS A 122 5.04 -5.53 20.97
N VAL A 123 4.01 -5.32 21.81
CA VAL A 123 2.94 -4.31 21.60
C VAL A 123 3.50 -2.90 21.41
N CYS A 124 4.55 -2.54 22.14
CA CYS A 124 5.23 -1.24 22.03
C CYS A 124 6.48 -1.26 21.14
N THR A 125 6.64 -2.27 20.29
CA THR A 125 7.67 -2.25 19.24
C THR A 125 7.19 -1.45 18.04
N GLY A 126 7.80 -0.29 17.81
CA GLY A 126 7.51 0.52 16.62
C GLY A 126 7.90 -0.19 15.33
N VAL A 127 6.95 -0.29 14.40
CA VAL A 127 7.08 -1.01 13.14
C VAL A 127 7.17 -0.04 11.97
N ARG A 128 8.18 -0.19 11.12
CA ARG A 128 8.36 0.57 9.88
C ARG A 128 7.89 -0.22 8.67
N PHE A 129 7.14 0.43 7.80
CA PHE A 129 6.63 -0.18 6.57
C PHE A 129 7.57 0.07 5.41
N PHE A 130 7.86 -0.96 4.61
CA PHE A 130 8.68 -0.79 3.41
C PHE A 130 8.21 -1.62 2.21
N ALA A 131 8.62 -1.20 1.02
CA ALA A 131 8.42 -1.95 -0.22
C ALA A 131 9.68 -1.92 -1.08
N ILE A 132 10.20 -3.10 -1.45
CA ILE A 132 11.32 -3.24 -2.39
C ILE A 132 10.74 -3.20 -3.81
N LEU A 133 10.89 -2.04 -4.48
CA LEU A 133 10.38 -1.79 -5.83
C LEU A 133 11.46 -2.16 -6.86
N SER A 134 11.17 -3.13 -7.72
CA SER A 134 12.19 -3.71 -8.61
C SER A 134 11.60 -4.19 -9.93
N MET A 135 12.46 -4.57 -10.87
CA MET A 135 12.08 -5.37 -12.04
C MET A 135 12.58 -6.82 -11.87
N GLN A 136 12.00 -7.76 -12.62
CA GLN A 136 12.50 -9.13 -12.66
C GLN A 136 13.98 -9.16 -13.03
N ARG A 137 14.73 -10.07 -12.40
CA ARG A 137 16.17 -10.30 -12.60
C ARG A 137 17.08 -9.11 -12.27
N SER A 138 16.63 -8.23 -11.36
CA SER A 138 17.42 -7.10 -10.82
C SER A 138 18.07 -7.37 -9.46
N GLY A 139 18.10 -8.64 -9.02
CA GLY A 139 18.73 -9.04 -7.75
C GLY A 139 17.86 -8.87 -6.50
N SER A 140 16.58 -8.52 -6.65
CA SER A 140 15.67 -8.28 -5.53
C SER A 140 15.40 -9.49 -4.65
N GLY A 141 15.38 -10.71 -5.20
CA GLY A 141 15.32 -11.93 -4.39
C GLY A 141 16.54 -12.11 -3.49
N TRP A 142 17.75 -11.81 -3.97
CA TRP A 142 18.96 -11.87 -3.17
C TRP A 142 18.99 -10.78 -2.08
N VAL A 143 18.68 -9.53 -2.42
CA VAL A 143 18.60 -8.43 -1.45
C VAL A 143 17.54 -8.70 -0.38
N GLU A 144 16.38 -9.21 -0.78
CA GLU A 144 15.33 -9.63 0.16
C GLU A 144 15.84 -10.67 1.16
N THR A 145 16.55 -11.72 0.71
CA THR A 145 17.11 -12.71 1.65
C THR A 145 18.13 -12.11 2.60
N LEU A 146 18.92 -11.11 2.16
CA LEU A 146 19.84 -10.39 3.02
C LEU A 146 19.09 -9.62 4.10
N LEU A 147 18.05 -8.87 3.73
CA LEU A 147 17.24 -8.13 4.71
C LEU A 147 16.53 -9.09 5.67
N ASN A 148 15.99 -10.20 5.17
CA ASN A 148 15.36 -11.23 5.99
C ASN A 148 16.32 -11.98 6.92
N SER A 149 17.65 -11.86 6.75
CA SER A 149 18.60 -12.36 7.75
C SER A 149 18.66 -11.50 9.02
N HIS A 150 18.13 -10.26 8.97
CA HIS A 150 17.99 -9.42 10.15
C HIS A 150 16.84 -9.92 11.04
N PRO A 151 17.02 -10.05 12.36
CA PRO A 151 16.01 -10.63 13.25
C PRO A 151 14.70 -9.83 13.28
N ASN A 152 14.77 -8.50 13.16
CA ASN A 152 13.61 -7.61 13.25
C ASN A 152 13.03 -7.15 11.90
N ILE A 153 13.51 -7.67 10.76
CA ILE A 153 13.01 -7.28 9.42
C ILE A 153 12.32 -8.47 8.77
N SER A 154 11.06 -8.27 8.35
CA SER A 154 10.26 -9.26 7.64
C SER A 154 9.80 -8.75 6.27
N SER A 155 10.42 -9.26 5.19
CA SER A 155 9.97 -9.09 3.80
C SER A 155 9.24 -10.33 3.33
N ASN A 156 8.01 -10.14 2.85
CA ASN A 156 7.04 -11.22 2.59
C ASN A 156 6.97 -11.67 1.12
N GLY A 157 8.06 -11.53 0.36
CA GLY A 157 8.11 -11.99 -1.03
C GLY A 157 7.25 -11.16 -1.99
N GLU A 158 6.97 -11.74 -3.16
CA GLU A 158 6.16 -11.12 -4.22
C GLU A 158 4.67 -11.40 -4.04
N ILE A 159 4.06 -10.82 -3.02
CA ILE A 159 2.64 -11.09 -2.72
C ILE A 159 1.71 -10.70 -3.88
N PHE A 160 2.11 -9.74 -4.73
CA PHE A 160 1.37 -9.27 -5.91
C PHE A 160 1.72 -10.00 -7.22
N SER A 161 2.52 -11.06 -7.17
CA SER A 161 2.60 -12.01 -8.30
C SER A 161 1.24 -12.65 -8.61
N VAL A 162 0.43 -12.86 -7.56
CA VAL A 162 -0.95 -13.37 -7.60
C VAL A 162 -1.90 -12.30 -8.18
N LYS A 163 -2.62 -12.64 -9.26
CA LYS A 163 -3.41 -11.68 -10.05
C LYS A 163 -4.60 -11.11 -9.29
N GLU A 164 -5.27 -11.94 -8.50
CA GLU A 164 -6.49 -11.62 -7.75
C GLU A 164 -6.23 -10.47 -6.77
N ARG A 165 -5.07 -10.49 -6.11
CA ARG A 165 -4.62 -9.47 -5.14
C ARG A 165 -4.33 -8.10 -5.77
N ARG A 166 -4.17 -8.05 -7.10
CA ARG A 166 -3.92 -6.82 -7.88
C ARG A 166 -4.95 -6.58 -8.98
N SER A 167 -6.16 -7.13 -8.82
CA SER A 167 -7.27 -6.97 -9.76
C SER A 167 -7.70 -5.50 -9.91
N ASN A 168 -7.73 -4.75 -8.81
CA ASN A 168 -8.00 -3.31 -8.76
C ASN A 168 -7.30 -2.66 -7.55
N ILE A 169 -7.38 -1.33 -7.44
CA ILE A 169 -6.75 -0.59 -6.34
C ILE A 169 -7.25 -1.01 -4.96
N THR A 170 -8.56 -1.27 -4.81
CA THR A 170 -9.15 -1.71 -3.53
C THR A 170 -8.58 -3.05 -3.07
N ALA A 171 -8.39 -4.00 -3.98
CA ALA A 171 -7.77 -5.29 -3.67
C ALA A 171 -6.30 -5.12 -3.25
N ILE A 172 -5.58 -4.22 -3.93
CA ILE A 172 -4.18 -3.88 -3.59
C ILE A 172 -4.09 -3.29 -2.19
N THR A 173 -4.86 -2.25 -1.89
CA THR A 173 -4.82 -1.58 -0.59
C THR A 173 -5.25 -2.51 0.53
N LYS A 174 -6.31 -3.31 0.33
CA LYS A 174 -6.74 -4.33 1.30
C LYS A 174 -5.63 -5.35 1.60
N THR A 175 -4.88 -5.76 0.57
CA THR A 175 -3.76 -6.70 0.73
C THR A 175 -2.61 -6.04 1.50
N LEU A 176 -2.27 -4.79 1.19
CA LEU A 176 -1.24 -4.04 1.92
C LEU A 176 -1.64 -3.77 3.36
N ASP A 177 -2.89 -3.40 3.62
CA ASP A 177 -3.38 -3.17 4.98
C ASP A 177 -3.27 -4.43 5.82
N LYS A 178 -3.58 -5.61 5.25
CA LYS A 178 -3.37 -6.91 5.92
C LYS A 178 -1.88 -7.17 6.21
N LEU A 179 -0.99 -6.89 5.26
CA LEU A 179 0.46 -7.05 5.45
C LEU A 179 0.98 -6.13 6.55
N TYR A 180 0.67 -4.85 6.48
CA TYR A 180 1.19 -3.84 7.38
C TYR A 180 0.52 -3.87 8.76
N ASN A 181 -0.66 -4.47 8.88
CA ASN A 181 -1.26 -4.81 10.17
C ASN A 181 -0.65 -6.08 10.82
N LEU A 182 0.38 -6.67 10.21
CA LEU A 182 1.00 -7.95 10.62
C LEU A 182 0.03 -9.15 10.65
N ASP A 183 -1.09 -9.07 9.92
CA ASP A 183 -2.04 -10.19 9.73
C ASP A 183 -1.63 -11.13 8.58
N TRP A 184 -0.43 -10.93 8.03
CA TRP A 184 0.08 -11.71 6.91
C TRP A 184 0.98 -12.85 7.37
N TYR A 185 0.45 -14.07 7.27
CA TYR A 185 1.19 -15.28 7.63
C TYR A 185 2.09 -15.72 6.46
N SER A 186 3.39 -15.83 6.72
CA SER A 186 4.37 -16.35 5.77
C SER A 186 5.57 -16.97 6.48
N SER A 187 6.42 -17.67 5.73
CA SER A 187 7.71 -18.18 6.23
C SER A 187 8.70 -17.08 6.61
N ALA A 188 8.40 -15.81 6.36
CA ALA A 188 9.19 -14.67 6.80
C ALA A 188 8.86 -14.22 8.23
N ALA A 189 7.93 -14.90 8.92
CA ALA A 189 7.63 -14.67 10.33
C ALA A 189 8.91 -14.81 11.18
N LYS A 190 9.02 -13.97 12.21
CA LYS A 190 10.20 -13.88 13.07
C LYS A 190 9.88 -14.42 14.45
N ASN A 191 10.90 -15.01 15.08
CA ASN A 191 10.84 -15.39 16.49
C ASN A 191 10.94 -14.15 17.40
N GLU A 192 11.54 -13.07 16.89
CA GLU A 192 11.73 -11.78 17.54
C GLU A 192 10.65 -10.77 17.12
N CYS A 193 10.45 -9.71 17.89
CA CYS A 193 9.54 -8.63 17.53
C CYS A 193 9.95 -8.00 16.18
N THR A 194 9.01 -7.92 15.25
CA THR A 194 9.23 -7.30 13.95
C THR A 194 9.21 -5.79 14.09
N ALA A 195 10.30 -5.12 13.71
CA ALA A 195 10.43 -3.66 13.74
C ALA A 195 10.43 -3.04 12.33
N ALA A 196 10.55 -3.85 11.28
CA ALA A 196 10.25 -3.45 9.91
C ALA A 196 9.56 -4.57 9.14
N VAL A 197 8.45 -4.26 8.49
CA VAL A 197 7.69 -5.21 7.67
C VAL A 197 7.47 -4.67 6.27
N GLY A 198 7.57 -5.54 5.29
CA GLY A 198 7.44 -5.15 3.91
C GLY A 198 7.27 -6.31 2.95
N LEU A 199 7.45 -5.97 1.68
CA LEU A 199 7.29 -6.88 0.56
C LEU A 199 8.27 -6.54 -0.56
N LYS A 200 8.43 -7.49 -1.47
CA LYS A 200 9.02 -7.27 -2.78
C LYS A 200 7.91 -7.05 -3.80
N TRP A 201 8.02 -6.00 -4.59
CA TRP A 201 7.00 -5.65 -5.57
C TRP A 201 7.62 -5.31 -6.91
N MET A 202 7.29 -6.10 -7.93
CA MET A 202 7.76 -5.81 -9.27
C MET A 202 6.96 -4.67 -9.90
N LEU A 203 7.63 -3.74 -10.59
CA LEU A 203 7.01 -2.55 -11.18
C LEU A 203 5.83 -2.89 -12.12
N ASN A 204 5.89 -4.04 -12.79
CA ASN A 204 4.85 -4.53 -13.70
C ASN A 204 3.70 -5.32 -13.02
N GLN A 205 3.76 -5.54 -11.71
CA GLN A 205 2.73 -6.28 -10.94
C GLN A 205 1.66 -5.32 -10.39
N GLY A 206 1.11 -4.46 -11.25
CA GLY A 206 0.01 -3.54 -10.89
C GLY A 206 0.45 -2.23 -10.21
N LEU A 207 1.69 -2.13 -9.71
CA LEU A 207 2.21 -0.91 -9.08
C LEU A 207 2.16 0.29 -10.03
N MET A 208 2.80 0.17 -11.20
CA MET A 208 2.88 1.28 -12.16
C MET A 208 1.51 1.62 -12.78
N LYS A 209 0.62 0.63 -12.91
CA LYS A 209 -0.74 0.83 -13.40
C LYS A 209 -1.58 1.70 -12.46
N ASN A 210 -1.34 1.61 -11.14
CA ASN A 210 -2.07 2.34 -10.11
C ASN A 210 -1.17 3.33 -9.34
N HIS A 211 -0.15 3.88 -10.02
CA HIS A 211 0.92 4.64 -9.37
C HIS A 211 0.40 5.87 -8.59
N GLN A 212 -0.62 6.56 -9.09
CA GLN A 212 -1.16 7.77 -8.43
C GLN A 212 -1.76 7.44 -7.06
N GLU A 213 -2.56 6.38 -6.99
CA GLU A 213 -3.17 5.90 -5.76
C GLU A 213 -2.12 5.28 -4.84
N MET A 214 -1.12 4.61 -5.41
CA MET A 214 -0.05 3.99 -4.62
C MET A 214 0.89 5.03 -3.98
N VAL A 215 1.17 6.15 -4.64
CA VAL A 215 1.90 7.27 -4.06
C VAL A 215 1.13 7.86 -2.88
N LYS A 216 -0.19 8.07 -3.04
CA LYS A 216 -1.06 8.53 -1.95
C LYS A 216 -1.07 7.54 -0.79
N TYR A 217 -1.17 6.24 -1.07
CA TYR A 217 -1.11 5.20 -0.06
C TYR A 217 0.22 5.21 0.70
N PHE A 218 1.34 5.27 -0.02
CA PHE A 218 2.68 5.27 0.58
C PHE A 218 2.88 6.46 1.51
N ASN A 219 2.49 7.65 1.08
CA ASN A 219 2.62 8.86 1.88
C ASN A 219 1.68 8.86 3.09
N ARG A 220 0.43 8.42 2.92
CA ARG A 220 -0.55 8.33 4.02
C ARG A 220 -0.15 7.29 5.06
N ARG A 221 0.44 6.17 4.63
CA ARG A 221 0.75 5.02 5.49
C ARG A 221 2.23 4.96 5.88
N GLY A 222 3.02 5.99 5.61
CA GLY A 222 4.44 6.00 5.99
C GLY A 222 5.28 4.89 5.34
N VAL A 223 4.93 4.42 4.15
CA VAL A 223 5.66 3.33 3.49
C VAL A 223 6.95 3.85 2.87
N SER A 224 8.07 3.28 3.28
CA SER A 224 9.40 3.56 2.76
C SER A 224 9.69 2.74 1.50
N ALA A 225 9.86 3.40 0.35
CA ALA A 225 10.15 2.73 -0.91
C ALA A 225 11.65 2.50 -1.10
N ILE A 226 12.04 1.26 -1.41
CA ILE A 226 13.43 0.89 -1.71
C ILE A 226 13.49 0.49 -3.17
N PHE A 227 13.95 1.38 -4.04
CA PHE A 227 14.18 1.03 -5.44
C PHE A 227 15.44 0.19 -5.56
N LEU A 228 15.31 -1.02 -6.13
CA LEU A 228 16.44 -1.84 -6.53
C LEU A 228 16.40 -2.06 -8.04
N LEU A 229 17.25 -1.32 -8.74
CA LEU A 229 17.34 -1.32 -10.19
C LEU A 229 18.62 -2.02 -10.65
N ARG A 230 18.71 -2.35 -11.93
CA ARG A 230 19.92 -2.95 -12.52
C ARG A 230 20.34 -2.12 -13.72
N ARG A 231 21.58 -1.59 -13.69
CA ARG A 231 22.07 -0.70 -14.75
C ARG A 231 22.31 -1.45 -16.05
N ASN A 232 22.90 -2.64 -15.99
CA ASN A 232 23.15 -3.41 -17.21
C ASN A 232 21.88 -4.17 -17.64
N LEU A 233 21.10 -3.53 -18.52
CA LEU A 233 19.84 -4.08 -19.01
C LEU A 233 20.03 -5.24 -20.01
N LEU A 234 21.16 -5.30 -20.74
CA LEU A 234 21.48 -6.45 -21.60
C LEU A 234 21.70 -7.71 -20.75
N GLN A 235 22.55 -7.61 -19.72
CA GLN A 235 22.80 -8.73 -18.81
C GLN A 235 21.54 -9.12 -18.03
N ARG A 236 20.67 -8.15 -17.72
CA ARG A 236 19.34 -8.44 -17.17
C ARG A 236 18.50 -9.25 -18.16
N TYR A 237 18.49 -8.86 -19.43
CA TYR A 237 17.71 -9.53 -20.48
C TYR A 237 18.19 -10.97 -20.73
N VAL A 238 19.51 -11.19 -20.83
CA VAL A 238 20.10 -12.55 -20.85
C VAL A 238 19.60 -13.38 -19.68
N SER A 239 19.60 -12.80 -18.47
CA SER A 239 19.11 -13.51 -17.29
C SER A 239 17.59 -13.77 -17.30
N ILE A 240 16.79 -12.98 -18.03
CA ILE A 240 15.36 -13.24 -18.22
C ILE A 240 15.19 -14.43 -19.16
N LEU A 241 15.91 -14.45 -20.29
CA LEU A 241 15.85 -15.54 -21.26
C LEU A 241 16.30 -16.87 -20.65
N ALA A 242 17.41 -16.87 -19.91
CA ALA A 242 17.88 -18.07 -19.21
C ALA A 242 16.88 -18.60 -18.17
N ASN A 243 16.23 -17.69 -17.42
CA ASN A 243 15.20 -18.10 -16.45
C ASN A 243 13.95 -18.67 -17.15
N ALA A 244 13.56 -18.11 -18.31
CA ALA A 244 12.44 -18.62 -19.09
C ALA A 244 12.75 -20.01 -19.66
N HIS A 245 13.98 -20.22 -20.14
CA HIS A 245 14.46 -21.53 -20.58
C HIS A 245 14.42 -22.57 -19.46
N ASP A 246 14.95 -22.26 -18.27
CA ASP A 246 14.87 -23.18 -17.13
C ASP A 246 13.41 -23.43 -16.70
N SER A 247 12.52 -22.44 -16.81
CA SER A 247 11.10 -22.67 -16.51
C SER A 247 10.43 -23.66 -17.48
N ALA A 248 10.89 -23.73 -18.72
CA ALA A 248 10.38 -24.65 -19.73
C ALA A 248 11.04 -26.03 -19.66
N MET A 249 12.37 -26.05 -19.53
CA MET A 249 13.18 -27.28 -19.58
C MET A 249 13.40 -27.92 -18.21
N LYS A 250 13.20 -27.16 -17.13
CA LYS A 250 13.35 -27.60 -15.73
C LYS A 250 14.70 -28.28 -15.49
N GLN A 251 15.78 -27.54 -15.75
CA GLN A 251 17.14 -28.08 -15.89
C GLN A 251 17.69 -28.71 -14.61
N LEU A 252 17.11 -28.39 -13.46
CA LEU A 252 17.51 -28.95 -12.16
C LEU A 252 16.52 -30.01 -11.70
N ASN A 253 16.79 -31.26 -12.07
CA ASN A 253 16.02 -32.44 -11.67
C ASN A 253 14.50 -32.29 -11.93
N GLY A 254 14.13 -31.77 -13.10
CA GLY A 254 12.73 -31.58 -13.46
C GLY A 254 12.02 -30.49 -12.66
N THR A 255 12.76 -29.60 -11.97
CA THR A 255 12.22 -28.46 -11.23
C THR A 255 12.78 -27.13 -11.75
N HIS A 256 11.92 -26.12 -11.90
CA HIS A 256 12.33 -24.74 -12.16
C HIS A 256 12.91 -24.08 -10.90
N LYS A 257 14.08 -23.43 -11.02
CA LYS A 257 14.72 -22.69 -9.92
C LYS A 257 15.13 -21.28 -10.37
N ALA A 258 14.37 -20.28 -9.93
CA ALA A 258 14.73 -18.87 -10.16
C ALA A 258 16.00 -18.43 -9.39
N HIS A 259 16.32 -19.12 -8.29
CA HIS A 259 17.48 -18.90 -7.43
C HIS A 259 18.05 -20.24 -6.98
N VAL A 260 19.37 -20.30 -6.80
CA VAL A 260 20.13 -21.51 -6.46
C VAL A 260 21.01 -21.27 -5.24
N HIS A 261 21.35 -22.35 -4.52
CA HIS A 261 22.12 -22.28 -3.28
C HIS A 261 23.50 -22.95 -3.39
N SER A 262 23.78 -23.70 -4.45
CA SER A 262 25.09 -24.28 -4.72
C SER A 262 25.74 -23.68 -5.98
N LYS A 263 27.06 -23.82 -6.09
CA LYS A 263 27.80 -23.43 -7.30
C LYS A 263 27.48 -24.37 -8.46
N ASP A 264 27.35 -25.67 -8.20
CA ASP A 264 27.07 -26.66 -9.23
C ASP A 264 25.71 -26.42 -9.91
N GLU A 265 24.66 -26.13 -9.12
CA GLU A 265 23.35 -25.74 -9.66
C GLU A 265 23.45 -24.44 -10.49
N ALA A 266 24.23 -23.47 -10.02
CA ALA A 266 24.48 -22.22 -10.75
C ALA A 266 25.18 -22.45 -12.08
N GLU A 267 26.17 -23.34 -12.11
CA GLU A 267 26.91 -23.70 -13.32
C GLU A 267 26.02 -24.39 -14.34
N ILE A 268 25.17 -25.35 -13.92
CA ILE A 268 24.19 -26.01 -14.81
C ILE A 268 23.26 -24.98 -15.45
N LEU A 269 22.67 -24.08 -14.67
CA LEU A 269 21.76 -23.06 -15.20
C LEU A 269 22.47 -22.06 -16.12
N ALA A 270 23.75 -21.78 -15.88
CA ALA A 270 24.54 -20.86 -16.68
C ALA A 270 25.03 -21.45 -18.02
N GLN A 271 24.83 -22.75 -18.28
CA GLN A 271 25.21 -23.39 -19.54
C GLN A 271 24.35 -22.93 -20.72
N TYR A 272 23.09 -22.55 -20.47
CA TYR A 272 22.21 -22.07 -21.53
C TYR A 272 22.63 -20.69 -22.03
N LYS A 273 22.86 -20.59 -23.34
CA LYS A 273 23.17 -19.35 -24.04
C LYS A 273 22.02 -19.00 -24.97
N PRO A 274 21.24 -17.94 -24.70
CA PRO A 274 20.20 -17.51 -25.62
C PRO A 274 20.79 -16.95 -26.92
N THR A 275 20.15 -17.31 -28.04
CA THR A 275 20.22 -16.54 -29.28
C THR A 275 19.25 -15.36 -29.17
N ILE A 276 19.72 -14.14 -29.40
CA ILE A 276 18.96 -12.91 -29.17
C ILE A 276 18.56 -12.26 -30.50
N ASP A 277 17.26 -12.05 -30.68
CA ASP A 277 16.74 -11.25 -31.80
C ASP A 277 17.06 -9.75 -31.60
N ARG A 278 17.64 -9.13 -32.64
CA ARG A 278 18.13 -7.74 -32.60
C ARG A 278 17.01 -6.73 -32.42
N LYS A 279 15.86 -6.93 -33.07
CA LYS A 279 14.71 -5.99 -33.01
C LYS A 279 14.05 -6.06 -31.64
N MET A 280 13.86 -7.27 -31.11
CA MET A 280 13.35 -7.50 -29.76
C MET A 280 14.31 -6.95 -28.69
N LEU A 281 15.63 -7.10 -28.87
CA LEU A 281 16.63 -6.59 -27.94
C LEU A 281 16.48 -5.08 -27.71
N ILE A 282 16.53 -4.28 -28.78
CA ILE A 282 16.43 -2.82 -28.66
C ILE A 282 15.09 -2.41 -28.03
N THR A 283 14.00 -3.07 -28.43
CA THR A 283 12.66 -2.81 -27.88
C THR A 283 12.61 -3.09 -26.38
N GLU A 284 13.14 -4.22 -25.94
CA GLU A 284 13.15 -4.61 -24.52
C GLU A 284 14.05 -3.71 -23.67
N LEU A 285 15.21 -3.30 -24.20
CA LEU A 285 16.11 -2.35 -23.52
C LEU A 285 15.42 -0.99 -23.33
N LYS A 286 14.78 -0.45 -24.39
CA LYS A 286 14.00 0.80 -24.31
C LYS A 286 12.84 0.68 -23.32
N ARG A 287 12.08 -0.40 -23.38
CA ARG A 287 10.93 -0.64 -22.49
C ARG A 287 11.35 -0.71 -21.03
N SER A 288 12.43 -1.42 -20.74
CA SER A 288 12.97 -1.57 -19.39
C SER A 288 13.52 -0.27 -18.82
N ASP A 289 14.28 0.47 -19.62
CA ASP A 289 14.84 1.77 -19.28
C ASP A 289 13.73 2.80 -18.98
N LYS A 290 12.69 2.83 -19.84
CA LYS A 290 11.52 3.67 -19.65
C LYS A 290 10.76 3.31 -18.38
N LEU A 291 10.50 2.02 -18.13
CA LEU A 291 9.77 1.58 -16.94
C LEU A 291 10.49 1.99 -15.64
N ALA A 292 11.82 1.88 -15.61
CA ALA A 292 12.62 2.31 -14.46
C ALA A 292 12.53 3.83 -14.24
N SER A 293 12.70 4.59 -15.32
CA SER A 293 12.66 6.05 -15.30
C SER A 293 11.28 6.57 -14.88
N ASP A 294 10.22 6.04 -15.49
CA ASP A 294 8.83 6.40 -15.17
C ASP A 294 8.52 6.08 -13.69
N ALA A 295 9.05 4.96 -13.14
CA ALA A 295 8.84 4.63 -11.74
C ALA A 295 9.49 5.63 -10.78
N LEU A 296 10.73 6.06 -11.06
CA LEU A 296 11.40 7.07 -10.26
C LEU A 296 10.68 8.43 -10.34
N VAL A 297 10.20 8.81 -11.54
CA VAL A 297 9.43 10.05 -11.72
C VAL A 297 8.10 9.99 -10.97
N ASN A 298 7.36 8.89 -11.09
CA ASN A 298 6.04 8.75 -10.49
C ASN A 298 6.10 8.72 -8.95
N PHE A 299 7.15 8.14 -8.38
CA PHE A 299 7.33 8.02 -6.92
C PHE A 299 8.29 9.06 -6.33
N LYS A 300 8.67 10.12 -7.08
CA LYS A 300 9.61 11.15 -6.62
C LYS A 300 9.19 11.83 -5.30
N ASN A 301 7.89 11.91 -5.05
CA ASN A 301 7.29 12.54 -3.87
C ASN A 301 6.98 11.54 -2.74
N THR A 302 7.49 10.31 -2.79
CA THR A 302 7.45 9.38 -1.66
C THR A 302 8.78 9.35 -0.93
N ARG A 303 8.78 8.91 0.32
CA ARG A 303 10.03 8.60 1.03
C ARG A 303 10.69 7.39 0.37
N HIS A 304 11.81 7.61 -0.32
CA HIS A 304 12.47 6.53 -1.06
C HIS A 304 14.00 6.61 -1.03
N ILE A 305 14.63 5.46 -1.23
CA ILE A 305 16.06 5.30 -1.52
C ILE A 305 16.22 4.53 -2.84
N VAL A 306 17.26 4.87 -3.62
CA VAL A 306 17.57 4.20 -4.88
C VAL A 306 18.90 3.45 -4.79
N LEU A 307 18.85 2.16 -5.10
CA LEU A 307 19.98 1.26 -5.15
C LEU A 307 20.08 0.66 -6.54
N TYR A 308 21.32 0.39 -6.94
CA TYR A 308 21.59 -0.38 -8.14
C TYR A 308 22.29 -1.68 -7.77
N TYR A 309 21.86 -2.78 -8.39
CA TYR A 309 22.39 -4.12 -8.18
C TYR A 309 23.91 -4.17 -8.24
N GLU A 310 24.49 -3.49 -9.23
CA GLU A 310 25.94 -3.43 -9.43
C GLU A 310 26.68 -2.81 -8.24
N ASP A 311 26.08 -1.80 -7.59
CA ASP A 311 26.68 -1.14 -6.43
C ASP A 311 26.60 -2.04 -5.20
N VAL A 312 25.48 -2.74 -5.01
CA VAL A 312 25.28 -3.67 -3.88
C VAL A 312 26.19 -4.88 -3.99
N VAL A 313 26.41 -5.39 -5.21
CA VAL A 313 27.35 -6.50 -5.47
C VAL A 313 28.79 -6.05 -5.24
N ARG A 314 29.17 -4.85 -5.72
CA ARG A 314 30.53 -4.32 -5.57
C ARG A 314 30.86 -3.94 -4.13
N ASN A 315 29.90 -3.34 -3.43
CA ASN A 315 30.08 -2.88 -2.06
C ASN A 315 28.84 -3.21 -1.21
N ARG A 316 28.97 -4.25 -0.38
CA ARG A 316 27.88 -4.70 0.51
C ARG A 316 27.54 -3.69 1.60
N THR A 317 28.39 -2.69 1.88
CA THR A 317 28.05 -1.64 2.85
C THR A 317 26.87 -0.79 2.38
N LYS A 318 26.52 -0.80 1.09
CA LYS A 318 25.30 -0.16 0.57
C LYS A 318 24.00 -0.70 1.16
N LEU A 319 24.01 -1.90 1.74
CA LEU A 319 22.86 -2.40 2.49
C LEU A 319 22.75 -1.77 3.88
N MET A 320 23.83 -1.20 4.43
CA MET A 320 23.76 -0.42 5.67
C MET A 320 23.00 0.87 5.45
N ASP A 321 23.10 1.48 4.26
CA ASP A 321 22.27 2.64 3.89
C ASP A 321 20.77 2.29 3.93
N VAL A 322 20.40 1.05 3.60
CA VAL A 322 19.02 0.55 3.70
C VAL A 322 18.60 0.34 5.14
N LEU A 323 19.47 -0.24 5.97
CA LEU A 323 19.20 -0.39 7.40
C LEU A 323 19.03 0.98 8.06
N ASP A 324 19.90 1.94 7.76
CA ASP A 324 19.79 3.31 8.25
C ASP A 324 18.50 4.00 7.78
N PHE A 325 18.15 3.84 6.51
CA PHE A 325 16.92 4.37 5.93
C PHE A 325 15.66 3.84 6.62
N LEU A 326 15.69 2.55 7.00
CA LEU A 326 14.65 1.89 7.80
C LEU A 326 14.86 2.03 9.32
N ARG A 327 15.84 2.82 9.78
CA ARG A 327 16.20 2.99 11.20
C ARG A 327 16.42 1.67 11.95
N MET A 328 16.98 0.69 11.27
CA MET A 328 17.30 -0.62 11.82
C MET A 328 18.76 -0.69 12.30
N PRO A 329 19.03 -1.41 13.40
CA PRO A 329 20.40 -1.62 13.85
C PRO A 329 21.27 -2.21 12.74
N LYS A 330 22.46 -1.63 12.51
CA LYS A 330 23.41 -2.18 11.56
C LYS A 330 23.87 -3.54 12.04
N ARG A 331 23.69 -4.57 11.20
CA ARG A 331 24.13 -5.93 11.47
C ARG A 331 24.66 -6.58 10.21
N LYS A 332 25.52 -7.58 10.37
CA LYS A 332 25.99 -8.39 9.24
C LYS A 332 24.82 -9.16 8.65
N LEU A 333 24.53 -8.92 7.38
CA LEU A 333 23.49 -9.61 6.63
C LEU A 333 24.07 -10.80 5.86
N SER A 334 23.33 -11.90 5.77
CA SER A 334 23.76 -13.14 5.11
C SER A 334 22.70 -13.66 4.14
N SER A 335 23.13 -14.39 3.11
CA SER A 335 22.24 -15.02 2.13
C SER A 335 22.90 -16.28 1.61
N ARG A 336 22.08 -17.31 1.36
CA ARG A 336 22.49 -18.56 0.73
C ARG A 336 22.43 -18.51 -0.81
N HIS A 337 21.86 -17.46 -1.39
CA HIS A 337 21.75 -17.36 -2.84
C HIS A 337 23.12 -17.20 -3.48
N VAL A 338 23.36 -17.97 -4.54
CA VAL A 338 24.55 -17.90 -5.37
C VAL A 338 24.22 -17.20 -6.69
N LYS A 339 25.16 -16.42 -7.21
CA LYS A 339 25.03 -15.77 -8.52
C LYS A 339 25.20 -16.80 -9.63
N ILE A 340 24.21 -16.92 -10.51
CA ILE A 340 24.20 -17.87 -11.64
C ILE A 340 25.25 -17.47 -12.70
N HIS A 341 25.11 -16.30 -13.32
CA HIS A 341 26.03 -15.85 -14.36
C HIS A 341 27.28 -15.19 -13.78
N THR A 342 28.39 -15.93 -13.70
CA THR A 342 29.69 -15.48 -13.16
C THR A 342 30.71 -15.12 -14.24
N LYS A 343 30.62 -15.73 -15.44
CA LYS A 343 31.50 -15.46 -16.60
C LYS A 343 31.22 -14.10 -17.26
N GLN A 344 32.03 -13.73 -18.25
CA GLN A 344 31.85 -12.49 -19.01
C GLN A 344 30.54 -12.52 -19.80
N LEU A 345 30.02 -11.34 -20.18
CA LEU A 345 28.70 -11.25 -20.82
C LEU A 345 28.65 -12.00 -22.16
N TYR A 346 29.73 -11.94 -22.95
CA TYR A 346 29.81 -12.64 -24.22
C TYR A 346 29.76 -14.17 -24.06
N ASP A 347 30.21 -14.71 -22.92
CA ASP A 347 30.16 -16.16 -22.66
C ASP A 347 28.73 -16.67 -22.49
N HIS A 348 27.77 -15.78 -22.21
CA HIS A 348 26.37 -16.10 -21.92
C HIS A 348 25.43 -15.79 -23.09
N ILE A 349 25.94 -15.50 -24.28
CA ILE A 349 25.14 -15.15 -25.47
C ILE A 349 25.66 -15.98 -26.63
N ASP A 350 24.76 -16.66 -27.33
CA ASP A 350 25.11 -17.56 -28.43
C ASP A 350 25.56 -16.77 -29.68
N ASN A 351 24.77 -15.80 -30.10
CA ASN A 351 25.06 -14.91 -31.24
C ASN A 351 25.67 -13.57 -30.79
N TRP A 352 26.75 -13.60 -30.00
CA TRP A 352 27.37 -12.39 -29.44
C TRP A 352 27.72 -11.34 -30.49
N ALA A 353 28.27 -11.74 -31.65
CA ALA A 353 28.65 -10.82 -32.71
C ALA A 353 27.47 -9.96 -33.20
N ASP A 354 26.30 -10.56 -33.38
CA ASP A 354 25.07 -9.87 -33.80
C ASP A 354 24.59 -8.88 -32.74
N VAL A 355 24.64 -9.29 -31.46
CA VAL A 355 24.26 -8.45 -30.32
C VAL A 355 25.22 -7.26 -30.18
N ASN A 356 26.52 -7.51 -30.28
CA ASN A 356 27.55 -6.48 -30.26
C ASN A 356 27.31 -5.46 -31.39
N ASN A 357 27.16 -5.93 -32.63
CA ASN A 357 26.89 -5.09 -33.79
C ASN A 357 25.56 -4.34 -33.69
N ALA A 358 24.54 -4.90 -33.04
CA ALA A 358 23.26 -4.23 -32.82
C ALA A 358 23.31 -3.09 -31.80
N LEU A 359 24.24 -3.15 -30.85
CA LEU A 359 24.35 -2.16 -29.76
C LEU A 359 25.47 -1.14 -29.96
N MET A 360 26.51 -1.45 -30.73
CA MET A 360 27.56 -0.49 -31.10
C MET A 360 26.97 0.77 -31.75
N GLY A 361 27.44 1.95 -31.32
CA GLY A 361 26.96 3.24 -31.79
C GLY A 361 25.57 3.64 -31.26
N THR A 362 24.92 2.79 -30.47
CA THR A 362 23.65 3.12 -29.82
C THR A 362 23.87 3.64 -28.40
N ARG A 363 22.87 4.30 -27.82
CA ARG A 363 22.89 4.70 -26.39
C ARG A 363 23.06 3.52 -25.42
N PHE A 364 22.88 2.29 -25.88
CA PHE A 364 23.00 1.06 -25.09
C PHE A 364 24.35 0.37 -25.23
N GLU A 365 25.28 0.90 -26.04
CA GLU A 365 26.61 0.35 -26.25
C GLU A 365 27.35 0.09 -24.91
N SER A 366 27.14 0.96 -23.93
CA SER A 366 27.73 0.82 -22.59
C SER A 366 27.38 -0.50 -21.87
N PHE A 367 26.32 -1.20 -22.29
CA PHE A 367 25.93 -2.49 -21.71
C PHE A 367 26.79 -3.67 -22.19
N LEU A 368 27.51 -3.52 -23.31
CA LEU A 368 28.45 -4.51 -23.82
C LEU A 368 29.64 -4.70 -22.86
N ASN A 369 30.05 -3.61 -22.22
CA ASN A 369 31.12 -3.61 -21.22
C ASN A 369 30.56 -4.12 -19.89
N GLY A 370 30.75 -5.42 -19.62
CA GLY A 370 30.24 -6.06 -18.40
C GLY A 370 30.82 -5.45 -17.13
N SER A 371 30.13 -4.48 -16.51
CA SER A 371 30.42 -3.91 -15.17
C SER A 371 31.91 -3.60 -14.85
N SER A 372 32.77 -3.41 -15.85
CA SER A 372 34.22 -3.26 -15.71
C SER A 372 34.73 -1.84 -15.96
N ARG A 373 33.87 -0.81 -15.89
CA ARG A 373 34.38 0.56 -15.74
C ARG A 373 34.77 0.80 -14.28
N ARG A 374 36.03 0.48 -13.96
CA ARG A 374 36.83 1.34 -13.07
C ARG A 374 36.82 2.72 -13.73
N ARG A 375 35.99 3.65 -13.26
CA ARG A 375 36.28 5.07 -13.47
C ARG A 375 37.30 5.44 -12.41
N SER A 376 38.53 5.63 -12.87
CA SER A 376 39.60 6.36 -12.18
C SER A 376 39.12 7.73 -11.74
#